data_AF-A0A350F394-F1
#
_entry.id   AF-A0A350F394-F1
#
_cell.length_a   1.000
_cell.length_b   1.000
_cell.length_c   1.000
_cell.angle_alpha   90.00
_cell.angle_beta   90.00
_cell.angle_gamma   90.00
#
_symmetry.space_group_name_H-M   'P 1'
#
loop_
_entity.id
_entity.type
_entity.pdbx_description
1 polymer ?
#
loop_
_entity_poly.entity_id
_entity_poly.type
_entity_poly.pdbx_seq_one_letter_code
_entity_poly.pdbx_strand_id
1 'polypeptide(L)'
;MSQSPERQKGFSLALFLGALVLLALATAGLEGRLLMLSTPVGRGKVESEVAVNQFESLFQREAIGGLVSDDQRQDVFATTYFNKPKPPEPAPEPPRTRQAALTYLGTISGSRGEPAAFVRVDEAVRRFDAGAVVIDEWRIGQIESSALMLTNGAATNQLGFRQTVQVEVPIR
;
A
#
# COMPACT_ATOMS: atom_id res chain seq x y z
N MET A 1 13.95 17.56 31.83
CA MET A 1 13.06 17.25 32.96
C MET A 1 11.98 16.29 32.46
N SER A 2 12.22 14.99 32.55
CA SER A 2 11.29 13.94 32.14
C SER A 2 10.20 13.80 33.20
N GLN A 3 8.93 13.89 32.79
CA GLN A 3 7.79 13.61 33.67
C GLN A 3 7.59 12.11 33.83
N SER A 4 7.42 11.70 35.09
CA SER A 4 7.34 10.32 35.59
C SER A 4 6.13 9.52 35.09
N PRO A 5 6.25 8.17 35.03
CA PRO A 5 5.25 7.23 34.49
C PRO A 5 3.94 7.06 35.31
N GLU A 6 3.67 7.91 36.29
CA GLU A 6 2.50 7.76 37.18
C GLU A 6 1.16 8.10 36.51
N ARG A 7 1.16 8.77 35.34
CA ARG A 7 -0.05 9.13 34.58
C ARG A 7 -0.76 7.97 33.87
N GLN A 8 -0.19 6.77 33.84
CA GLN A 8 -0.67 5.69 32.98
C GLN A 8 -1.81 4.83 33.58
N LYS A 9 -2.04 4.88 34.90
CA LYS A 9 -3.08 4.07 35.56
C LYS A 9 -4.51 4.57 35.32
N GLY A 10 -4.71 5.89 35.22
CA GLY A 10 -6.04 6.48 35.01
C GLY A 10 -6.62 6.19 33.62
N PHE A 11 -5.77 6.15 32.60
CA PHE A 11 -6.20 5.91 31.22
C PHE A 11 -6.73 4.48 31.02
N SER A 12 -6.05 3.49 31.59
CA SER A 12 -6.49 2.09 31.50
C SER A 12 -7.84 1.86 32.18
N LEU A 13 -8.10 2.55 33.29
CA LEU A 13 -9.38 2.44 34.01
C LEU A 13 -10.53 3.04 33.17
N ALA A 14 -10.30 4.19 32.55
CA ALA A 14 -11.30 4.86 31.71
C ALA A 14 -11.69 4.02 30.48
N LEU A 15 -10.69 3.38 29.85
CA LEU A 15 -10.90 2.53 28.68
C LEU A 15 -11.71 1.27 29.03
N PHE A 16 -11.41 0.67 30.18
CA PHE A 16 -12.13 -0.52 30.65
C PHE A 16 -13.60 -0.23 30.97
N LEU A 17 -13.89 0.91 31.62
CA LEU A 17 -15.27 1.34 31.90
C LEU A 17 -16.06 1.63 30.61
N GLY A 18 -15.44 2.27 29.62
CA GLY A 18 -16.09 2.55 28.33
C GLY A 18 -16.48 1.28 27.58
N ALA A 19 -15.59 0.27 27.57
CA ALA A 19 -15.88 -1.02 26.95
C ALA A 19 -17.06 -1.74 27.62
N LEU A 20 -17.16 -1.65 28.95
CA LEU A 20 -18.25 -2.27 29.72
C LEU A 20 -19.63 -1.66 29.41
N VAL A 21 -19.68 -0.33 29.23
CA VAL A 21 -20.93 0.37 28.88
C VAL A 21 -21.42 -0.02 27.48
N LEU A 22 -20.50 -0.09 26.51
CA LEU A 22 -20.84 -0.50 25.13
C LEU A 22 -21.35 -1.94 25.09
N LEU A 23 -20.75 -2.83 25.88
CA LEU A 23 -21.20 -4.21 25.99
C LEU A 23 -22.63 -4.29 26.54
N ALA A 24 -22.94 -3.53 27.59
CA ALA A 24 -24.28 -3.50 28.17
C ALA A 24 -25.34 -3.00 27.17
N LEU A 25 -25.02 -1.94 26.40
CA LEU A 25 -25.93 -1.41 25.37
C LEU A 25 -26.21 -2.41 24.25
N ALA A 26 -25.18 -3.15 23.81
CA ALA A 26 -25.35 -4.17 22.77
C ALA A 26 -26.23 -5.33 23.24
N THR A 27 -26.11 -5.74 24.50
CA THR A 27 -26.95 -6.81 25.07
C THR A 27 -28.37 -6.36 25.41
N ALA A 28 -28.64 -5.06 25.47
CA ALA A 28 -29.94 -4.50 25.83
C ALA A 28 -31.00 -4.55 24.69
N GLY A 29 -30.68 -5.16 23.54
CA GLY A 29 -31.70 -5.72 22.64
C GLY A 29 -32.66 -4.70 22.01
N LEU A 30 -32.16 -3.74 21.23
CA LEU A 30 -33.00 -2.94 20.32
C LEU A 30 -33.39 -3.75 19.07
N GLU A 31 -34.30 -4.72 19.23
CA GLU A 31 -34.96 -5.41 18.11
C GLU A 31 -36.30 -4.73 17.79
N GLY A 32 -36.32 -3.89 16.76
CA GLY A 32 -37.54 -3.23 16.26
C GLY A 32 -38.27 -4.07 15.20
N ARG A 33 -39.49 -4.52 15.52
CA ARG A 33 -40.44 -5.23 14.66
C ARG A 33 -40.93 -4.40 13.46
N LEU A 34 -40.92 -4.98 12.26
CA LEU A 34 -41.60 -4.46 11.06
C LEU A 34 -42.94 -5.19 10.82
N LEU A 35 -43.98 -4.40 10.57
CA LEU A 35 -45.36 -4.84 10.36
C LEU A 35 -45.60 -5.35 8.93
N MET A 36 -46.29 -6.48 8.82
CA MET A 36 -46.78 -7.08 7.58
C MET A 36 -48.08 -6.41 7.07
N LEU A 37 -48.19 -6.22 5.76
CA LEU A 37 -49.44 -6.05 4.99
C LEU A 37 -49.28 -6.85 3.68
N SER A 38 -50.01 -7.95 3.45
CA SER A 38 -51.42 -8.14 3.00
C SER A 38 -51.64 -7.89 1.49
N THR A 39 -52.29 -8.84 0.80
CA THR A 39 -53.38 -8.57 -0.17
C THR A 39 -54.02 -9.86 -0.75
N PRO A 40 -55.31 -9.81 -1.16
CA PRO A 40 -56.14 -10.96 -1.52
C PRO A 40 -56.31 -11.19 -3.04
N VAL A 41 -56.85 -12.37 -3.37
CA VAL A 41 -57.09 -12.94 -4.71
C VAL A 41 -58.42 -12.45 -5.31
N GLY A 42 -58.40 -12.05 -6.59
CA GLY A 42 -59.62 -11.85 -7.39
C GLY A 42 -59.30 -11.77 -8.89
N ARG A 43 -59.50 -12.87 -9.63
CA ARG A 43 -59.28 -13.01 -11.07
C ARG A 43 -60.62 -13.22 -11.77
N GLY A 44 -60.99 -12.31 -12.69
CA GLY A 44 -62.02 -12.54 -13.69
C GLY A 44 -61.51 -13.44 -14.81
N LYS A 45 -62.39 -14.34 -15.27
CA LYS A 45 -62.16 -15.37 -16.29
C LYS A 45 -62.15 -14.72 -17.69
N VAL A 46 -61.12 -14.99 -18.49
CA VAL A 46 -61.02 -14.54 -19.90
C VAL A 46 -61.00 -15.79 -20.77
N GLU A 47 -62.05 -15.94 -21.58
CA GLU A 47 -62.12 -16.87 -22.72
C GLU A 47 -61.46 -16.21 -23.94
N SER A 48 -60.49 -16.90 -24.53
CA SER A 48 -60.16 -16.83 -25.96
C SER A 48 -59.04 -17.84 -26.20
N GLU A 49 -59.41 -18.99 -26.77
CA GLU A 49 -58.47 -20.02 -27.22
C GLU A 49 -57.90 -19.56 -28.58
N VAL A 50 -56.91 -18.68 -28.51
CA VAL A 50 -56.12 -18.26 -29.68
C VAL A 50 -55.26 -19.45 -30.10
N ALA A 51 -55.28 -19.78 -31.39
CA ALA A 51 -54.54 -20.91 -31.98
C ALA A 51 -53.05 -20.88 -31.59
N VAL A 52 -52.70 -21.69 -30.59
CA VAL A 52 -51.40 -21.73 -29.90
C VAL A 52 -50.25 -22.08 -30.87
N ASN A 53 -50.56 -22.81 -31.93
CA ASN A 53 -49.58 -23.38 -32.85
C ASN A 53 -48.89 -22.34 -33.75
N GLN A 54 -49.46 -21.13 -33.91
CA GLN A 54 -48.83 -20.05 -34.70
C GLN A 54 -47.90 -19.17 -33.85
N PHE A 55 -47.97 -19.24 -32.52
CA PHE A 55 -47.08 -18.51 -31.65
C PHE A 55 -45.76 -19.24 -31.41
N GLU A 56 -45.73 -20.55 -31.63
CA GLU A 56 -44.54 -21.36 -31.37
C GLU A 56 -43.35 -20.94 -32.24
N SER A 57 -43.61 -20.47 -33.47
CA SER A 57 -42.59 -19.85 -34.33
C SER A 57 -42.12 -18.48 -33.84
N LEU A 58 -42.94 -17.75 -33.07
CA LEU A 58 -42.55 -16.47 -32.45
C LEU A 58 -41.69 -16.67 -31.19
N PHE A 59 -41.69 -17.88 -30.61
CA PHE A 59 -40.89 -18.26 -29.45
C PHE A 59 -39.63 -19.06 -29.79
N GLN A 60 -39.34 -19.27 -31.09
CA GLN A 60 -38.08 -19.89 -31.50
C GLN A 60 -36.92 -18.99 -31.08
N ARG A 61 -36.01 -19.55 -30.29
CA ARG A 61 -34.88 -18.85 -29.66
C ARG A 61 -33.98 -18.15 -30.68
N GLU A 62 -33.90 -18.70 -31.89
CA GLU A 62 -33.13 -18.16 -33.01
C GLU A 62 -33.75 -16.88 -33.60
N ALA A 63 -35.09 -16.78 -33.66
CA ALA A 63 -35.77 -15.57 -34.14
C ALA A 63 -35.68 -14.42 -33.14
N ILE A 64 -35.68 -14.72 -31.83
CA ILE A 64 -35.55 -13.72 -30.75
C ILE A 64 -34.09 -13.27 -30.60
N GLY A 65 -33.13 -14.17 -30.80
CA GLY A 65 -31.71 -13.88 -30.66
C GLY A 65 -31.18 -12.80 -31.62
N GLY A 66 -31.80 -12.65 -32.80
CA GLY A 66 -31.44 -11.62 -33.78
C GLY A 66 -32.12 -10.26 -33.57
N LEU A 67 -33.17 -10.20 -32.75
CA LEU A 67 -33.92 -8.95 -32.48
C LEU A 67 -33.31 -8.11 -31.35
N VAL A 68 -32.43 -8.70 -30.55
CA VAL A 68 -31.71 -8.01 -29.49
C VAL A 68 -30.26 -7.86 -29.95
N SER A 69 -29.98 -6.84 -30.76
CA SER A 69 -28.59 -6.39 -30.93
C SER A 69 -28.05 -6.05 -29.54
N ASP A 70 -26.99 -6.75 -29.11
CA ASP A 70 -26.33 -6.49 -27.82
C ASP A 70 -25.89 -5.01 -27.68
N ASP A 71 -25.67 -4.32 -28.81
CA ASP A 71 -25.37 -2.88 -28.87
C ASP A 71 -26.54 -1.96 -28.49
N GLN A 72 -27.80 -2.44 -28.51
CA GLN A 72 -28.99 -1.62 -28.19
C GLN A 72 -29.55 -1.86 -26.79
N ARG A 73 -28.94 -2.76 -26.00
CA ARG A 73 -29.18 -2.83 -24.54
C ARG A 73 -28.42 -1.72 -23.80
N GLN A 74 -28.53 -0.48 -24.27
CA GLN A 74 -28.28 0.65 -23.40
C GLN A 74 -29.49 0.77 -22.49
N ASP A 75 -29.35 0.26 -21.27
CA ASP A 75 -30.30 0.46 -20.20
C ASP A 75 -30.56 1.97 -20.05
N VAL A 76 -31.81 2.39 -20.26
CA VAL A 76 -32.24 3.80 -20.24
C VAL A 76 -32.04 4.42 -18.84
N PHE A 77 -31.88 3.57 -17.82
CA PHE A 77 -31.56 3.97 -16.45
C PHE A 77 -30.07 3.84 -16.10
N ALA A 78 -29.24 3.27 -16.98
CA ALA A 78 -27.79 3.23 -16.80
C ALA A 78 -27.17 4.58 -17.12
N THR A 79 -27.23 5.49 -16.14
CA THR A 79 -26.52 6.76 -16.24
C THR A 79 -25.05 6.55 -15.90
N THR A 80 -24.16 7.06 -16.75
CA THR A 80 -22.71 7.17 -16.46
C THR A 80 -22.41 8.12 -15.29
N TYR A 81 -23.45 8.75 -14.73
CA TYR A 81 -23.36 9.68 -13.59
C TYR A 81 -22.78 9.02 -12.33
N PHE A 82 -23.07 7.73 -12.13
CA PHE A 82 -22.57 6.95 -10.99
C PHE A 82 -21.37 6.06 -11.33
N ASN A 83 -21.18 5.71 -12.60
CA ASN A 83 -19.98 5.03 -13.09
C ASN A 83 -18.92 6.05 -13.51
N LYS A 84 -18.51 6.91 -12.58
CA LYS A 84 -17.34 7.74 -12.81
C LYS A 84 -16.13 6.80 -12.89
N PRO A 85 -15.32 6.86 -13.98
CA PRO A 85 -14.09 6.09 -14.02
C PRO A 85 -13.29 6.43 -12.76
N LYS A 86 -12.77 5.39 -12.10
CA LYS A 86 -11.94 5.56 -10.90
C LYS A 86 -10.87 6.61 -11.23
N PRO A 87 -10.71 7.67 -10.41
CA PRO A 87 -9.66 8.63 -10.63
C PRO A 87 -8.33 7.89 -10.86
N PRO A 88 -7.51 8.32 -11.83
CA PRO A 88 -6.21 7.71 -12.05
C PRO A 88 -5.47 7.72 -10.71
N GLU A 89 -4.96 6.55 -10.32
CA GLU A 89 -4.23 6.39 -9.08
C GLU A 89 -3.06 7.38 -9.09
N PRO A 90 -2.86 8.18 -8.03
CA PRO A 90 -1.78 9.15 -8.02
C PRO A 90 -0.46 8.41 -8.24
N ALA A 91 0.34 8.88 -9.19
CA ALA A 91 1.66 8.31 -9.45
C ALA A 91 2.46 8.33 -8.14
N PRO A 92 3.19 7.25 -7.81
CA PRO A 92 4.02 7.23 -6.61
C PRO A 92 5.00 8.40 -6.66
N GLU A 93 5.06 9.18 -5.57
CA GLU A 93 6.01 10.28 -5.47
C GLU A 93 7.43 9.73 -5.65
N PRO A 94 8.30 10.38 -6.45
CA PRO A 94 9.67 9.93 -6.60
C PRO A 94 10.37 9.94 -5.23
N PRO A 95 11.22 8.93 -4.94
CA PRO A 95 11.93 8.88 -3.68
C PRO A 95 12.77 10.14 -3.51
N ARG A 96 12.60 10.84 -2.38
CA ARG A 96 13.39 12.03 -2.08
C ARG A 96 14.82 11.59 -1.82
N THR A 97 15.79 12.23 -2.47
CA THR A 97 17.22 11.94 -2.32
C THR A 97 17.97 13.13 -1.74
N ARG A 98 19.08 12.85 -1.03
CA ARG A 98 20.05 13.84 -0.55
C ARG A 98 21.46 13.45 -1.00
N GLN A 99 22.32 14.45 -1.14
CA GLN A 99 23.75 14.25 -1.36
C GLN A 99 24.45 14.08 0.00
N ALA A 100 25.26 13.03 0.13
CA ALA A 100 26.11 12.79 1.28
C ALA A 100 27.58 12.79 0.86
N ALA A 101 28.43 13.44 1.65
CA ALA A 101 29.85 13.54 1.34
C ALA A 101 30.63 12.40 2.01
N LEU A 102 31.32 11.59 1.21
CA LEU A 102 32.19 10.52 1.69
C LEU A 102 33.65 10.86 1.45
N THR A 103 34.46 10.96 2.51
CA THR A 103 35.91 11.14 2.40
C THR A 103 36.65 9.93 2.95
N TYR A 104 37.50 9.29 2.15
CA TYR A 104 38.38 8.23 2.65
C TYR A 104 39.57 8.83 3.40
N LEU A 105 39.79 8.44 4.66
CA LEU A 105 40.85 8.98 5.51
C LEU A 105 42.04 8.04 5.70
N GLY A 106 41.97 6.82 5.16
CA GLY A 106 43.03 5.81 5.26
C GLY A 106 42.57 4.54 5.95
N THR A 107 43.50 3.60 6.11
CA THR A 107 43.26 2.29 6.71
C THR A 107 44.19 2.03 7.89
N ILE A 108 43.75 1.20 8.82
CA ILE A 108 44.58 0.61 9.85
C ILE A 108 44.45 -0.91 9.78
N SER A 109 45.57 -1.62 9.86
CA SER A 109 45.57 -3.07 10.02
C SER A 109 45.36 -3.41 11.48
N GLY A 110 44.32 -4.19 11.79
CA GLY A 110 44.12 -4.71 13.15
C GLY A 110 45.19 -5.73 13.54
N SER A 111 45.23 -6.09 14.83
CA SER A 111 46.15 -7.13 15.34
C SER A 111 45.95 -8.51 14.71
N ARG A 112 44.78 -8.76 14.11
CA ARG A 112 44.45 -9.98 13.35
C ARG A 112 44.75 -9.87 11.86
N GLY A 113 45.31 -8.74 11.39
CA GLY A 113 45.66 -8.51 9.99
C GLY A 113 44.50 -8.04 9.11
N GLU A 114 43.26 -8.00 9.62
CA GLU A 114 42.11 -7.47 8.87
C GLU A 114 42.21 -5.94 8.77
N PRO A 115 42.19 -5.37 7.54
CA PRO A 115 42.23 -3.93 7.34
C PRO A 115 40.88 -3.31 7.65
N ALA A 116 40.89 -2.20 8.40
CA ALA A 116 39.71 -1.37 8.62
C ALA A 116 39.93 0.00 7.99
N ALA A 117 38.90 0.54 7.35
CA ALA A 117 38.92 1.85 6.72
C ALA A 117 38.34 2.91 7.66
N PHE A 118 38.95 4.09 7.68
CA PHE A 118 38.36 5.28 8.29
C PHE A 118 37.74 6.13 7.18
N VAL A 119 36.44 6.38 7.31
CA VAL A 119 35.68 7.17 6.34
C VAL A 119 34.97 8.28 7.09
N ARG A 120 35.10 9.50 6.59
CA ARG A 120 34.26 10.62 7.02
C ARG A 120 32.97 10.59 6.19
N VAL A 121 31.84 10.46 6.86
CA VAL A 121 30.50 10.56 6.29
C VAL A 121 29.92 11.87 6.78
N ASP A 122 29.73 12.81 5.86
CA ASP A 122 29.40 14.21 6.15
C ASP A 122 30.43 14.82 7.13
N GLU A 123 30.04 15.03 8.39
CA GLU A 123 30.91 15.59 9.45
C GLU A 123 31.47 14.53 10.41
N ALA A 124 31.01 13.28 10.32
CA ALA A 124 31.35 12.23 11.28
C ALA A 124 32.40 11.27 10.71
N VAL A 125 33.49 11.06 11.44
CA VAL A 125 34.48 10.01 11.11
C VAL A 125 34.07 8.70 11.76
N ARG A 126 34.03 7.63 10.98
CA ARG A 126 33.70 6.28 11.45
C ARG A 126 34.70 5.27 10.90
N ARG A 127 34.92 4.21 11.67
CA ARG A 127 35.68 3.03 11.26
C ARG A 127 34.72 2.02 10.66
N PHE A 128 35.12 1.42 9.54
CA PHE A 128 34.36 0.39 8.84
C PHE A 128 35.29 -0.75 8.42
N ASP A 129 34.80 -1.97 8.55
CA ASP A 129 35.49 -3.17 8.07
C ASP A 129 35.00 -3.52 6.65
N ALA A 130 35.69 -4.45 5.97
CA ALA A 130 35.29 -4.89 4.64
C ALA A 130 33.87 -5.50 4.67
N GLY A 131 33.05 -5.18 3.67
CA GLY A 131 31.64 -5.59 3.59
C GLY A 131 30.67 -4.73 4.41
N ALA A 132 31.15 -3.84 5.29
CA ALA A 132 30.29 -3.00 6.11
C ALA A 132 29.55 -1.95 5.27
N VAL A 133 28.33 -1.62 5.72
CA VAL A 133 27.52 -0.54 5.16
C VAL A 133 28.05 0.80 5.66
N VAL A 134 28.40 1.70 4.74
CA VAL A 134 28.88 3.05 5.05
C VAL A 134 27.69 4.00 5.20
N ILE A 135 26.83 4.04 4.18
CA ILE A 135 25.62 4.85 4.16
C ILE A 135 24.56 4.19 3.27
N ASP A 136 23.42 3.86 3.86
CA ASP A 136 22.27 3.19 3.22
C ASP A 136 22.66 1.93 2.41
N GLU A 137 22.62 1.97 1.08
CA GLU A 137 22.97 0.82 0.24
C GLU A 137 24.46 0.74 -0.14
N TRP A 138 25.25 1.77 0.18
CA TRP A 138 26.69 1.80 -0.12
C TRP A 138 27.48 0.98 0.90
N ARG A 139 28.23 0.00 0.40
CA ARG A 139 29.05 -0.93 1.16
C ARG A 139 30.52 -0.84 0.78
N ILE A 140 31.41 -1.22 1.69
CA ILE A 140 32.83 -1.37 1.38
C ILE A 140 33.05 -2.71 0.68
N GLY A 141 33.46 -2.68 -0.58
CA GLY A 141 33.85 -3.88 -1.32
C GLY A 141 35.26 -4.34 -0.93
N GLN A 142 36.22 -3.43 -0.98
CA GLN A 142 37.64 -3.72 -0.71
C GLN A 142 38.32 -2.52 -0.05
N ILE A 143 39.26 -2.81 0.85
CA ILE A 143 40.05 -1.82 1.58
C ILE A 143 41.51 -1.99 1.17
N GLU A 144 42.08 -0.96 0.56
CA GLU A 144 43.51 -0.88 0.23
C GLU A 144 44.15 0.32 0.95
N SER A 145 45.47 0.31 1.06
CA SER A 145 46.19 1.39 1.75
C SER A 145 46.01 2.76 1.10
N SER A 146 45.90 2.81 -0.22
CA SER A 146 45.76 4.04 -1.01
C SER A 146 44.34 4.31 -1.51
N ALA A 147 43.48 3.30 -1.52
CA ALA A 147 42.14 3.38 -2.10
C ALA A 147 41.10 2.58 -1.32
N LEU A 148 39.85 3.05 -1.37
CA LEU A 148 38.68 2.38 -0.84
C LEU A 148 37.70 2.13 -1.98
N MET A 149 37.29 0.88 -2.16
CA MET A 149 36.27 0.54 -3.16
C MET A 149 34.91 0.48 -2.48
N LEU A 150 34.01 1.38 -2.89
CA LEU A 150 32.62 1.41 -2.46
C LEU A 150 31.74 0.81 -3.54
N THR A 151 30.80 -0.04 -3.14
CA THR A 151 29.87 -0.71 -4.04
C THR A 151 28.44 -0.54 -3.56
N ASN A 152 27.54 -0.31 -4.50
CA ASN A 152 26.10 -0.32 -4.36
C ASN A 152 25.56 -1.26 -5.48
N GLY A 153 24.33 -1.78 -5.35
CA GLY A 153 23.69 -2.59 -6.39
C GLY A 153 23.69 -1.96 -7.79
N ALA A 154 23.81 -0.64 -7.91
CA ALA A 154 23.88 0.06 -9.20
C ALA A 154 25.28 0.47 -9.68
N ALA A 155 26.25 0.68 -8.78
CA ALA A 155 27.52 1.32 -9.13
C ALA A 155 28.68 0.93 -8.20
N THR A 156 29.90 1.03 -8.71
CA THR A 156 31.13 0.86 -7.93
C THR A 156 32.01 2.10 -8.10
N ASN A 157 32.39 2.70 -6.97
CA ASN A 157 33.21 3.92 -6.91
C ASN A 157 34.51 3.63 -6.16
N GLN A 158 35.63 4.13 -6.69
CA GLN A 158 36.92 4.07 -6.02
C GLN A 158 37.25 5.44 -5.41
N LEU A 159 37.53 5.46 -4.11
CA LEU A 159 37.93 6.65 -3.36
C LEU A 159 39.40 6.55 -3.00
N GLY A 160 40.21 7.46 -3.54
CA GLY A 160 41.60 7.62 -3.13
C GLY A 160 41.74 8.24 -1.74
N PHE A 161 42.94 8.13 -1.16
CA PHE A 161 43.25 8.75 0.13
C PHE A 161 42.94 10.26 0.13
N ARG A 162 42.14 10.70 1.11
CA ARG A 162 41.64 12.07 1.28
C ARG A 162 40.75 12.60 0.14
N GLN A 163 40.34 11.73 -0.78
CA GLN A 163 39.38 12.10 -1.82
C GLN A 163 37.98 12.14 -1.22
N THR A 164 37.21 13.16 -1.61
CA THR A 164 35.79 13.29 -1.26
C THR A 164 34.93 12.99 -2.48
N VAL A 165 33.94 12.11 -2.33
CA VAL A 165 32.95 11.78 -3.34
C VAL A 165 31.57 12.09 -2.79
N GLN A 166 30.74 12.74 -3.61
CA GLN A 166 29.33 12.98 -3.30
C GLN A 166 28.53 11.78 -3.78
N VAL A 167 27.76 11.17 -2.88
CA VAL A 167 26.86 10.07 -3.21
C VAL A 167 25.42 10.46 -2.92
N GLU A 168 24.54 10.11 -3.84
CA GLU A 168 23.11 10.31 -3.67
C GLU A 168 22.53 9.16 -2.84
N VAL A 169 21.81 9.51 -1.78
CA VAL A 169 21.17 8.57 -0.86
C VAL A 169 19.71 8.98 -0.61
N PRO A 170 18.76 8.03 -0.55
CA PRO A 170 17.37 8.35 -0.29
C PRO A 170 17.19 8.87 1.15
N ILE A 171 16.28 9.83 1.29
CA ILE A 171 15.83 10.41 2.55
C ILE A 171 14.66 9.56 3.04
N ARG A 172 14.78 9.01 4.25
CA ARG A 172 13.68 8.32 4.95
C ARG A 172 13.00 9.25 5.94
#